data_AF-A0A939G9B6-F1
#
_entry.id   AF-A0A939G9B6-F1
#
_cell.length_a   1.000
_cell.length_b   1.000
_cell.length_c   1.000
_cell.angle_alpha   90.00
_cell.angle_beta   90.00
_cell.angle_gamma   90.00
#
_symmetry.space_group_name_H-M   'P 1'
#
loop_
_entity.id
_entity.type
_entity.pdbx_description
1 polymer ?
#
loop_
_entity_poly.entity_id
_entity_poly.type
_entity_poly.pdbx_seq_one_letter_code
_entity_poly.pdbx_strand_id
1 'polypeptide(L)'
;MHTNYYFLRQVAPALQERLRGLFFVDCFSQDRDEVVLVFAQARGKINYYKPFFIKASLRPEFSGLLFADDVRRARTNSVDLFEALTSGESEEVDETGEKVAEQPGKAVLGVRSFLNERCLAIDLTDGYTLLFKFFGNRPNLLAFHENTVVELFNHKLAGDVNLRLDTLDRPIDQSEAVYEAAGGDYRKLFPTFGKVVRAYVNQRAEQAGKPVDWPLLQSVVAELEHPSYNLVRFEHKPELSLVPISEPLRTYAEPLEASSSFYISYNGQNNVERERGEVLRLLDKRLKRAQAQLDANLQRLISRDEGPSHEELGNLLMANLHTIDVRPGGRSPETITVADFYRNDKPVTIRLKPELSPQRNAEMYYRKSKNERIEVDHIHEQIAMRETEIAQIKADRAVIEPIQSLKELRKYIKQHTLLDVATTTDPTELFKEVIYEGFTIRIGKNAKNNDLLTQRYTYKDDLWLHARDVSGSHVVIKYRAGKPFPKTVIERAAELAAWNSKRRTDSLCPVIVTPRKFVRKPKGLAEGQVVIEKEDVVLVVPKG
;
A
#
# COMPACT_ATOMS: atom_id res chain seq x y z
N MET A 1 11.46 -24.19 -8.11
CA MET A 1 11.82 -25.61 -7.93
C MET A 1 11.20 -26.21 -6.66
N HIS A 2 11.04 -25.43 -5.59
CA HIS A 2 10.45 -25.84 -4.30
C HIS A 2 8.99 -26.36 -4.28
N THR A 3 8.23 -26.24 -5.37
CA THR A 3 6.89 -26.85 -5.54
C THR A 3 6.80 -27.68 -6.83
N ASN A 4 7.96 -28.07 -7.34
CA ASN A 4 8.06 -28.86 -8.55
C ASN A 4 7.73 -30.33 -8.29
N TYR A 5 7.24 -31.04 -9.31
CA TYR A 5 7.02 -32.49 -9.30
C TYR A 5 8.18 -33.27 -8.66
N TYR A 6 9.42 -33.08 -9.13
CA TYR A 6 10.57 -33.82 -8.61
C TYR A 6 10.84 -33.54 -7.14
N PHE A 7 10.60 -32.32 -6.67
CA PHE A 7 10.76 -32.00 -5.25
C PHE A 7 9.61 -32.56 -4.41
N LEU A 8 8.36 -32.43 -4.86
CA LEU A 8 7.20 -32.96 -4.16
C LEU A 8 7.26 -34.49 -4.02
N ARG A 9 7.87 -35.18 -4.98
CA ARG A 9 8.18 -36.61 -4.89
C ARG A 9 9.13 -36.98 -3.75
N GLN A 10 10.04 -36.09 -3.37
CA GLN A 10 10.91 -36.27 -2.20
C GLN A 10 10.21 -35.85 -0.90
N VAL A 11 9.39 -34.80 -0.96
CA VAL A 11 8.61 -34.30 0.20
C VAL A 11 7.57 -35.32 0.64
N ALA A 12 6.85 -35.97 -0.28
CA ALA A 12 5.77 -36.91 0.05
C ALA A 12 6.21 -38.05 0.98
N PRO A 13 7.24 -38.85 0.69
CA PRO A 13 7.68 -39.93 1.59
C PRO A 13 8.23 -39.38 2.92
N ALA A 14 8.99 -38.28 2.90
CA ALA A 14 9.52 -37.66 4.11
C ALA A 14 8.39 -37.14 5.02
N LEU A 15 7.34 -36.58 4.43
CA LEU A 15 6.16 -36.11 5.16
C LEU A 15 5.31 -37.28 5.66
N GLN A 16 5.19 -38.36 4.88
CA GLN A 16 4.49 -39.58 5.30
C GLN A 16 5.09 -40.16 6.59
N GLU A 17 6.41 -40.22 6.70
CA GLU A 17 7.10 -40.71 7.89
C GLU A 17 6.77 -39.89 9.14
N ARG A 18 6.54 -38.59 8.98
CA ARG A 18 6.18 -37.67 10.09
C ARG A 18 4.69 -37.67 10.41
N LEU A 19 3.82 -37.85 9.42
CA LEU A 19 2.36 -37.68 9.57
C LEU A 19 1.58 -38.97 9.78
N ARG A 20 2.05 -40.12 9.28
CA ARG A 20 1.25 -41.35 9.28
C ARG A 20 0.83 -41.73 10.71
N GLY A 21 -0.47 -41.94 10.90
CA GLY A 21 -1.06 -42.25 12.21
C GLY A 21 -1.28 -41.05 13.14
N LEU A 22 -0.89 -39.84 12.73
CA LEU A 22 -1.35 -38.62 13.39
C LEU A 22 -2.79 -38.31 12.98
N PHE A 23 -3.46 -37.51 13.80
CA PHE A 23 -4.80 -37.01 13.55
C PHE A 23 -4.72 -35.57 13.05
N PHE A 24 -5.54 -35.20 12.08
CA PHE A 24 -5.74 -33.82 11.67
C PHE A 24 -6.63 -33.12 12.70
N VAL A 25 -6.05 -32.17 13.44
CA VAL A 25 -6.66 -31.62 14.66
C VAL A 25 -7.25 -30.25 14.46
N ASP A 26 -6.57 -29.40 13.71
CA ASP A 26 -6.96 -28.01 13.54
C ASP A 26 -6.41 -27.49 12.21
N CYS A 27 -7.12 -26.53 11.62
CA CYS A 27 -6.69 -25.83 10.44
C CYS A 27 -7.22 -24.41 10.48
N PHE A 28 -6.31 -23.44 10.47
CA PHE A 28 -6.68 -22.06 10.64
C PHE A 28 -5.85 -21.12 9.76
N SER A 29 -6.39 -19.93 9.53
CA SER A 29 -5.74 -18.86 8.79
C SER A 29 -5.77 -17.56 9.59
N GLN A 30 -4.63 -16.88 9.66
CA GLN A 30 -4.48 -15.54 10.26
C GLN A 30 -4.19 -14.46 9.20
N ASP A 31 -3.77 -14.89 8.02
CA ASP A 31 -3.42 -14.06 6.88
C ASP A 31 -4.12 -14.60 5.65
N ARG A 32 -4.66 -13.71 4.81
CA ARG A 32 -5.53 -14.06 3.68
C ARG A 32 -5.02 -15.17 2.76
N ASP A 33 -3.72 -15.29 2.59
CA ASP A 33 -3.09 -16.24 1.66
C ASP A 33 -2.15 -17.23 2.39
N GLU A 34 -2.26 -17.36 3.71
CA GLU A 34 -1.52 -18.35 4.51
C GLU A 34 -2.47 -19.21 5.34
N VAL A 35 -2.21 -20.52 5.37
CA VAL A 35 -2.98 -21.50 6.13
C VAL A 35 -2.04 -22.36 6.98
N VAL A 36 -2.47 -22.70 8.19
CA VAL A 36 -1.73 -23.54 9.12
C VAL A 36 -2.55 -24.78 9.39
N LEU A 37 -1.96 -25.94 9.13
CA LEU A 37 -2.52 -27.26 9.43
C LEU A 37 -1.82 -27.81 10.66
N VAL A 38 -2.59 -28.40 11.56
CA VAL A 38 -2.11 -29.00 12.81
C VAL A 38 -2.42 -30.49 12.79
N PHE A 39 -1.39 -31.30 12.92
CA PHE A 39 -1.51 -32.75 13.10
C PHE A 39 -0.95 -33.13 14.47
N ALA A 40 -1.54 -34.10 15.16
CA ALA A 40 -1.02 -34.51 16.47
C ALA A 40 -1.28 -35.99 16.76
N GLN A 41 -0.56 -36.54 17.73
CA GLN A 41 -0.86 -37.87 18.27
C GLN A 41 -2.07 -37.76 19.20
N ALA A 42 -3.01 -38.69 19.10
CA ALA A 42 -4.13 -38.80 20.02
C ALA A 42 -3.85 -39.87 21.08
N ARG A 43 -4.13 -39.54 22.35
CA ARG A 43 -4.18 -40.53 23.45
C ARG A 43 -5.61 -40.55 24.03
N GLY A 44 -6.42 -41.51 23.58
CA GLY A 44 -7.86 -41.52 23.84
C GLY A 44 -8.60 -40.64 22.84
N LYS A 45 -9.86 -40.26 23.14
CA LYS A 45 -10.73 -39.58 22.16
C LYS A 45 -10.40 -38.09 21.94
N ILE A 46 -9.78 -37.40 22.91
CA ILE A 46 -9.72 -35.91 22.92
C ILE A 46 -8.32 -35.33 23.30
N ASN A 47 -7.36 -36.14 23.78
CA ASN A 47 -6.06 -35.61 24.20
C ASN A 47 -5.02 -35.67 23.08
N TYR A 48 -4.74 -34.52 22.48
CA TYR A 48 -3.71 -34.35 21.46
C TYR A 48 -2.36 -33.92 22.07
N TYR A 49 -1.26 -34.54 21.64
CA TYR A 49 0.09 -34.21 22.09
C TYR A 49 1.10 -34.31 20.95
N LYS A 50 2.24 -33.60 21.09
CA LYS A 50 3.30 -33.48 20.08
C LYS A 50 2.75 -33.02 18.71
N PRO A 51 2.28 -31.76 18.62
CA PRO A 51 1.76 -31.24 17.38
C PRO A 51 2.86 -31.15 16.31
N PHE A 52 2.47 -31.38 15.06
CA PHE A 52 3.26 -31.18 13.87
C PHE A 52 2.53 -30.14 13.01
N PHE A 53 3.22 -29.04 12.72
CA PHE A 53 2.63 -27.90 12.03
C PHE A 53 3.11 -27.83 10.58
N ILE A 54 2.15 -27.68 9.67
CA ILE A 54 2.42 -27.33 8.27
C ILE A 54 1.83 -25.96 8.02
N LYS A 55 2.70 -24.96 7.86
CA LYS A 55 2.30 -23.65 7.38
C LYS A 55 2.49 -23.58 5.88
N ALA A 56 1.44 -23.24 5.15
CA ALA A 56 1.47 -23.08 3.70
C ALA A 56 1.18 -21.63 3.33
N SER A 57 2.09 -21.00 2.57
CA SER A 57 1.79 -19.75 1.84
C SER A 57 1.27 -20.14 0.47
N LEU A 58 0.12 -19.60 0.08
CA LEU A 58 -0.58 -19.89 -1.17
C LEU A 58 -0.84 -18.58 -1.94
N ARG A 59 0.20 -17.77 -2.12
CA ARG A 59 0.14 -16.51 -2.89
C ARG A 59 0.46 -16.75 -4.36
N PRO A 60 -0.13 -15.98 -5.29
CA PRO A 60 0.19 -16.07 -6.71
C PRO A 60 1.68 -15.88 -7.03
N GLU A 61 2.39 -15.05 -6.26
CA GLU A 61 3.81 -14.77 -6.44
C GLU A 61 4.71 -15.80 -5.76
N PHE A 62 4.21 -16.44 -4.70
CA PHE A 62 4.94 -17.43 -3.92
C PHE A 62 4.02 -18.45 -3.25
N SER A 63 4.27 -19.72 -3.57
CA SER A 63 3.63 -20.84 -2.91
C SER A 63 4.67 -21.78 -2.31
N GLY A 64 4.57 -22.10 -1.03
CA GLY A 64 5.55 -22.96 -0.37
C GLY A 64 5.09 -23.46 0.98
N LEU A 65 5.76 -24.50 1.47
CA LEU A 65 5.49 -25.15 2.74
C LEU A 65 6.61 -24.82 3.73
N LEU A 66 6.20 -24.59 4.98
CA LEU A 66 7.07 -24.43 6.14
C LEU A 66 6.62 -25.46 7.18
N PHE A 67 7.53 -26.35 7.55
CA PHE A 67 7.35 -27.30 8.63
C PHE A 67 7.96 -26.68 9.88
N ALA A 68 7.10 -26.26 10.82
CA ALA A 68 7.48 -25.50 11.99
C ALA A 68 7.35 -26.33 13.27
N ASP A 69 8.25 -26.11 14.22
CA ASP A 69 8.20 -26.77 15.54
C ASP A 69 7.07 -26.20 16.42
N ASP A 70 6.76 -24.92 16.25
CA ASP A 70 5.72 -24.22 17.00
C ASP A 70 5.08 -23.12 16.14
N VAL A 71 3.76 -22.97 16.24
CA VAL A 71 3.00 -21.91 15.58
C VAL A 71 2.03 -21.30 16.58
N ARG A 72 2.20 -19.99 16.82
CA ARG A 72 1.31 -19.25 17.73
C ARG A 72 0.00 -18.91 17.02
N ARG A 73 -1.12 -19.34 17.61
CA ARG A 73 -2.46 -18.95 17.19
C ARG A 73 -2.87 -17.60 17.81
N ALA A 74 -3.20 -16.61 16.99
CA ALA A 74 -3.75 -15.34 17.46
C ALA A 74 -5.18 -15.56 17.98
N ARG A 75 -5.49 -15.04 19.18
CA ARG A 75 -6.83 -15.17 19.79
C ARG A 75 -7.92 -14.35 19.07
N THR A 76 -7.52 -13.30 18.37
CA THR A 76 -8.40 -12.39 17.61
C THR A 76 -7.84 -12.28 16.20
N ASN A 77 -8.70 -12.39 15.18
CA ASN A 77 -8.33 -12.44 13.74
C ASN A 77 -7.71 -13.77 13.27
N SER A 78 -8.27 -14.88 13.74
CA SER A 78 -8.02 -16.22 13.17
C SER A 78 -9.35 -16.77 12.69
N VAL A 79 -9.35 -17.48 11.56
CA VAL A 79 -10.51 -18.16 11.00
C VAL A 79 -10.21 -19.66 10.95
N ASP A 80 -11.13 -20.46 11.46
CA ASP A 80 -11.10 -21.92 11.35
C ASP A 80 -11.56 -22.35 9.96
N LEU A 81 -10.91 -23.37 9.42
CA LEU A 81 -11.07 -23.87 8.05
C LEU A 81 -11.12 -25.39 8.10
N PHE A 82 -11.76 -26.03 7.12
CA PHE A 82 -11.80 -27.49 7.03
C PHE A 82 -12.38 -28.17 8.27
N GLU A 83 -13.35 -27.52 8.93
CA GLU A 83 -13.95 -27.97 10.19
C GLU A 83 -14.55 -29.38 10.07
N ALA A 84 -15.08 -29.73 8.90
CA ALA A 84 -15.58 -31.07 8.60
C ALA A 84 -14.54 -32.19 8.77
N LEU A 85 -13.24 -31.84 8.83
CA LEU A 85 -12.13 -32.79 8.96
C LEU A 85 -11.44 -32.74 10.34
N THR A 86 -11.61 -31.69 11.13
CA THR A 86 -10.87 -31.44 12.39
C THR A 86 -11.61 -31.88 13.65
N SER A 87 -12.95 -31.89 13.63
CA SER A 87 -13.80 -32.42 14.71
C SER A 87 -15.22 -32.65 14.20
N GLY A 88 -15.74 -33.87 14.34
CA GLY A 88 -17.16 -34.12 14.05
C GLY A 88 -18.02 -33.61 15.19
N GLU A 89 -18.92 -32.66 14.93
CA GLU A 89 -20.08 -32.47 15.80
C GLU A 89 -20.87 -33.79 15.80
N SER A 90 -20.92 -34.47 16.93
CA SER A 90 -21.87 -35.55 17.16
C SER A 90 -23.26 -34.94 17.25
N GLU A 91 -24.08 -35.13 16.22
CA GLU A 91 -25.53 -34.95 16.33
C GLU A 91 -26.19 -36.06 17.17
N GLU A 92 -25.45 -37.13 17.48
CA GLU A 92 -25.90 -38.19 18.36
C GLU A 92 -25.94 -37.71 19.81
N VAL A 93 -27.15 -37.60 20.31
CA VAL A 93 -27.48 -37.46 21.72
C VAL A 93 -27.70 -38.88 22.23
N ASP A 94 -27.07 -39.25 23.34
CA ASP A 94 -27.34 -40.55 23.96
C ASP A 94 -28.80 -40.63 24.45
N GLU A 95 -29.24 -41.83 24.85
CA GLU A 95 -30.61 -42.06 25.37
C GLU A 95 -30.96 -41.16 26.58
N THR A 96 -29.98 -40.45 27.17
CA THR A 96 -30.14 -39.56 28.32
C THR A 96 -30.18 -38.08 27.97
N GLY A 97 -29.98 -37.68 26.71
CA GLY A 97 -29.96 -36.27 26.34
C GLY A 97 -28.56 -35.64 26.35
N GLU A 98 -27.50 -36.40 26.63
CA GLU A 98 -26.12 -35.90 26.64
C GLU A 98 -25.48 -36.06 25.25
N LYS A 99 -24.75 -35.03 24.79
CA LYS A 99 -23.98 -35.09 23.54
C LYS A 99 -22.96 -36.22 23.64
N VAL A 100 -22.99 -37.18 22.71
CA VAL A 100 -21.99 -38.24 22.62
C VAL A 100 -20.61 -37.59 22.44
N ALA A 101 -19.59 -38.11 23.13
CA ALA A 101 -18.22 -37.58 23.11
C ALA A 101 -17.74 -37.22 21.68
N GLU A 102 -17.19 -36.01 21.53
CA GLU A 102 -16.60 -35.48 20.29
C GLU A 102 -15.73 -36.54 19.60
N GLN A 103 -16.00 -36.79 18.31
CA GLN A 103 -15.18 -37.70 17.53
C GLN A 103 -13.82 -37.04 17.27
N PRO A 104 -12.71 -37.78 17.41
CA PRO A 104 -11.40 -37.26 17.02
C PRO A 104 -11.42 -36.88 15.53
N GLY A 105 -10.63 -35.88 15.14
CA GLY A 105 -10.44 -35.52 13.73
C GLY A 105 -9.98 -36.69 12.86
N LYS A 106 -9.85 -36.50 11.55
CA LYS A 106 -9.53 -37.62 10.64
C LYS A 106 -8.07 -38.06 10.78
N ALA A 107 -7.80 -39.37 10.81
CA ALA A 107 -6.43 -39.89 10.94
C ALA A 107 -5.71 -39.93 9.58
N VAL A 108 -4.41 -39.66 9.56
CA VAL A 108 -3.59 -39.69 8.34
C VAL A 108 -3.24 -41.13 7.97
N LEU A 109 -3.71 -41.54 6.79
CA LEU A 109 -3.44 -42.84 6.19
C LEU A 109 -2.13 -42.85 5.40
N GLY A 110 -1.87 -41.78 4.65
CA GLY A 110 -0.70 -41.68 3.78
C GLY A 110 -0.50 -40.30 3.20
N VAL A 111 0.65 -40.10 2.55
CA VAL A 111 0.97 -38.87 1.83
C VAL A 111 1.51 -39.26 0.46
N ARG A 112 1.01 -38.62 -0.59
CA ARG A 112 1.41 -38.92 -1.96
C ARG A 112 1.58 -37.68 -2.82
N SER A 113 2.40 -37.81 -3.85
CA SER A 113 2.52 -36.85 -4.94
C SER A 113 1.92 -37.46 -6.22
N PHE A 114 1.71 -36.64 -7.24
CA PHE A 114 1.06 -37.05 -8.49
C PHE A 114 2.05 -37.02 -9.66
N LEU A 115 1.91 -37.95 -10.59
CA LEU A 115 2.76 -38.10 -11.77
C LEU A 115 2.74 -36.82 -12.62
N ASN A 116 3.93 -36.26 -12.83
CA ASN A 116 4.18 -35.03 -13.59
C ASN A 116 3.29 -33.83 -13.21
N GLU A 117 2.85 -33.74 -11.97
CA GLU A 117 1.99 -32.66 -11.49
C GLU A 117 2.52 -32.02 -10.21
N ARG A 118 2.15 -30.76 -9.98
CA ARG A 118 2.55 -29.96 -8.82
C ARG A 118 1.50 -30.03 -7.72
N CYS A 119 1.23 -31.25 -7.28
CA CYS A 119 0.25 -31.57 -6.26
C CYS A 119 0.85 -32.48 -5.17
N LEU A 120 0.42 -32.25 -3.92
CA LEU A 120 0.75 -33.07 -2.77
C LEU A 120 -0.53 -33.36 -1.99
N ALA A 121 -0.87 -34.63 -1.83
CA ALA A 121 -2.06 -35.08 -1.12
C ALA A 121 -1.70 -35.72 0.21
N ILE A 122 -2.52 -35.45 1.23
CA ILE A 122 -2.53 -36.13 2.52
C ILE A 122 -3.85 -36.88 2.59
N ASP A 123 -3.79 -38.20 2.51
CA ASP A 123 -4.96 -39.07 2.55
C ASP A 123 -5.34 -39.32 4.02
N LEU A 124 -6.61 -39.13 4.33
CA LEU A 124 -7.19 -39.21 5.66
C LEU A 124 -8.23 -40.35 5.72
N THR A 125 -8.66 -40.71 6.93
CA THR A 125 -9.77 -41.66 7.12
C THR A 125 -11.08 -41.15 6.52
N ASP A 126 -12.03 -42.06 6.32
CA ASP A 126 -13.38 -41.79 5.82
C ASP A 126 -13.42 -41.16 4.41
N GLY A 127 -12.48 -41.55 3.55
CA GLY A 127 -12.45 -41.11 2.15
C GLY A 127 -12.03 -39.66 1.95
N TYR A 128 -11.55 -38.97 2.98
CA TYR A 128 -11.10 -37.58 2.85
C TYR A 128 -9.65 -37.47 2.38
N THR A 129 -9.35 -36.48 1.55
CA THR A 129 -7.98 -36.13 1.13
C THR A 129 -7.78 -34.62 1.17
N LEU A 130 -6.73 -34.16 1.84
CA LEU A 130 -6.26 -32.77 1.76
C LEU A 130 -5.25 -32.63 0.62
N LEU A 131 -5.51 -31.77 -0.34
CA LEU A 131 -4.68 -31.56 -1.53
C LEU A 131 -4.08 -30.16 -1.54
N PHE A 132 -2.75 -30.07 -1.43
CA PHE A 132 -2.01 -28.88 -1.82
C PHE A 132 -1.85 -28.86 -3.34
N LYS A 133 -2.41 -27.82 -3.97
CA LYS A 133 -2.30 -27.55 -5.41
C LYS A 133 -1.35 -26.39 -5.62
N PHE A 134 -0.25 -26.59 -6.33
CA PHE A 134 0.77 -25.57 -6.61
C PHE A 134 0.81 -25.15 -8.09
N PHE A 135 -0.37 -24.92 -8.68
CA PHE A 135 -0.49 -24.62 -10.11
C PHE A 135 -0.13 -23.16 -10.42
N GLY A 136 1.16 -22.91 -10.59
CA GLY A 136 1.67 -21.62 -11.07
C GLY A 136 1.26 -20.50 -10.12
N ASN A 137 0.57 -19.49 -10.65
CA ASN A 137 0.06 -18.37 -9.89
C ASN A 137 -1.34 -18.60 -9.29
N ARG A 138 -1.84 -19.85 -9.30
CA ARG A 138 -3.13 -20.25 -8.73
C ARG A 138 -2.99 -21.39 -7.71
N PRO A 139 -2.12 -21.23 -6.69
CA PRO A 139 -2.00 -22.21 -5.64
C PRO A 139 -3.27 -22.24 -4.77
N ASN A 140 -3.59 -23.41 -4.22
CA ASN A 140 -4.76 -23.58 -3.36
C ASN A 140 -4.57 -24.78 -2.41
N LEU A 141 -5.39 -24.83 -1.37
CA LEU A 141 -5.60 -26.01 -0.52
C LEU A 141 -7.06 -26.43 -0.68
N LEU A 142 -7.26 -27.71 -0.95
CA LEU A 142 -8.58 -28.29 -1.20
C LEU A 142 -8.79 -29.49 -0.27
N ALA A 143 -10.02 -29.67 0.19
CA ALA A 143 -10.45 -30.93 0.76
C ALA A 143 -11.30 -31.68 -0.26
N PHE A 144 -10.95 -32.94 -0.47
CA PHE A 144 -11.73 -33.90 -1.24
C PHE A 144 -12.43 -34.85 -0.28
N HIS A 145 -13.64 -35.25 -0.65
CA HIS A 145 -14.26 -36.48 -0.16
C HIS A 145 -14.42 -37.40 -1.36
N GLU A 146 -13.83 -38.58 -1.26
CA GLU A 146 -13.62 -39.52 -2.35
C GLU A 146 -12.91 -38.83 -3.53
N ASN A 147 -13.64 -38.49 -4.58
CA ASN A 147 -13.10 -37.94 -5.82
C ASN A 147 -13.57 -36.51 -6.10
N THR A 148 -14.36 -35.91 -5.20
CA THR A 148 -14.97 -34.60 -5.40
C THR A 148 -14.51 -33.60 -4.35
N VAL A 149 -14.31 -32.35 -4.76
CA VAL A 149 -13.96 -31.25 -3.86
C VAL A 149 -15.16 -30.90 -2.98
N VAL A 150 -14.96 -30.90 -1.68
CA VAL A 150 -15.97 -30.50 -0.68
C VAL A 150 -15.69 -29.13 -0.09
N GLU A 151 -14.43 -28.73 0.01
CA GLU A 151 -14.04 -27.44 0.59
C GLU A 151 -12.78 -26.86 -0.08
N LEU A 152 -12.67 -25.53 -0.09
CA LEU A 152 -11.59 -24.77 -0.71
C LEU A 152 -11.09 -23.70 0.25
N PHE A 153 -9.77 -23.49 0.31
CA PHE A 153 -9.21 -22.34 1.00
C PHE A 153 -9.45 -21.05 0.21
N ASN A 154 -9.14 -21.04 -1.09
CA ASN A 154 -9.31 -19.86 -1.96
C ASN A 154 -10.51 -20.00 -2.90
N HIS A 155 -11.67 -19.49 -2.47
CA HIS A 155 -12.92 -19.52 -3.25
C HIS A 155 -12.89 -18.68 -4.54
N LYS A 156 -11.87 -17.84 -4.78
CA LYS A 156 -11.76 -17.06 -6.03
C LYS A 156 -11.38 -17.93 -7.23
N LEU A 157 -10.83 -19.12 -6.99
CA LEU A 157 -10.45 -20.07 -8.02
C LEU A 157 -11.62 -21.01 -8.32
N ALA A 158 -12.71 -20.47 -8.88
CA ALA A 158 -13.97 -21.21 -9.07
C ALA A 158 -13.83 -22.53 -9.85
N GLY A 159 -12.85 -22.63 -10.76
CA GLY A 159 -12.56 -23.87 -11.49
C GLY A 159 -12.09 -25.03 -10.61
N ASP A 160 -11.58 -24.73 -9.40
CA ASP A 160 -11.05 -25.73 -8.48
C ASP A 160 -12.16 -26.62 -7.90
N VAL A 161 -13.41 -26.15 -7.83
CA VAL A 161 -14.58 -26.94 -7.38
C VAL A 161 -14.80 -28.18 -8.25
N ASN A 162 -14.45 -28.11 -9.53
CA ASN A 162 -14.69 -29.17 -10.49
C ASN A 162 -13.49 -30.11 -10.68
N LEU A 163 -12.42 -29.95 -9.89
CA LEU A 163 -11.28 -30.84 -9.96
C LEU A 163 -11.66 -32.24 -9.46
N ARG A 164 -11.07 -33.25 -10.09
CA ARG A 164 -11.22 -34.65 -9.71
C ARG A 164 -9.87 -35.24 -9.35
N LEU A 165 -9.81 -35.94 -8.23
CA LEU A 165 -8.57 -36.48 -7.66
C LEU A 165 -7.92 -37.52 -8.56
N ASP A 166 -8.73 -38.35 -9.23
CA ASP A 166 -8.30 -39.40 -10.19
C ASP A 166 -7.72 -38.86 -11.50
N THR A 167 -7.96 -37.60 -11.84
CA THR A 167 -7.47 -36.98 -13.09
C THR A 167 -6.13 -36.25 -12.94
N LEU A 168 -5.58 -36.18 -11.72
CA LEU A 168 -4.39 -35.39 -11.44
C LEU A 168 -3.08 -36.07 -11.88
N ASP A 169 -3.05 -37.40 -11.95
CA ASP A 169 -1.91 -38.14 -12.49
C ASP A 169 -1.80 -37.94 -14.01
N ARG A 170 -0.65 -37.45 -14.46
CA ARG A 170 -0.36 -37.19 -15.87
C ARG A 170 0.82 -38.05 -16.33
N PRO A 171 0.60 -39.33 -16.69
CA PRO A 171 1.66 -40.15 -17.25
C PRO A 171 2.13 -39.55 -18.58
N ILE A 172 3.44 -39.42 -18.75
CA ILE A 172 4.09 -38.92 -19.96
C ILE A 172 5.14 -39.96 -20.36
N ASP A 173 5.14 -40.36 -21.63
CA ASP A 173 6.19 -41.22 -22.17
C ASP A 173 7.50 -40.44 -22.27
N GLN A 174 8.46 -40.84 -21.45
CA GLN A 174 9.80 -40.25 -21.34
C GLN A 174 10.84 -41.24 -21.87
N SER A 175 10.63 -41.75 -23.09
CA SER A 175 11.55 -42.64 -23.80
C SER A 175 12.36 -41.92 -24.89
N GLU A 176 13.50 -42.53 -25.26
CA GLU A 176 14.38 -42.02 -26.32
C GLU A 176 13.63 -41.91 -27.67
N ALA A 177 12.79 -42.90 -27.99
CA ALA A 177 12.00 -42.89 -29.21
C ALA A 177 11.07 -41.67 -29.31
N VAL A 178 10.44 -41.27 -28.20
CA VAL A 178 9.59 -40.07 -28.16
C VAL A 178 10.42 -38.79 -28.23
N TYR A 179 11.61 -38.78 -27.65
CA TYR A 179 12.55 -37.66 -27.73
C TYR A 179 13.01 -37.40 -29.17
N GLU A 180 13.38 -38.46 -29.88
CA GLU A 180 13.75 -38.40 -31.31
C GLU A 180 12.56 -37.97 -32.18
N ALA A 181 11.38 -38.55 -31.94
CA ALA A 181 10.15 -38.16 -32.65
C ALA A 181 9.76 -36.68 -32.40
N ALA A 182 10.14 -36.12 -31.24
CA ALA A 182 9.94 -34.71 -30.93
C ALA A 182 11.00 -33.78 -31.56
N GLY A 183 11.95 -34.32 -32.34
CA GLY A 183 13.03 -33.55 -32.97
C GLY A 183 14.06 -33.03 -31.97
N GLY A 184 14.27 -33.73 -30.85
CA GLY A 184 15.17 -33.29 -29.78
C GLY A 184 14.60 -32.26 -28.81
N ASP A 185 13.30 -31.93 -28.91
CA ASP A 185 12.65 -31.03 -27.95
C ASP A 185 12.22 -31.77 -26.67
N TYR A 186 13.14 -31.88 -25.72
CA TYR A 186 12.90 -32.54 -24.43
C TYR A 186 11.81 -31.88 -23.58
N ARG A 187 11.44 -30.62 -23.86
CA ARG A 187 10.48 -29.86 -23.03
C ARG A 187 9.07 -30.46 -23.07
N LYS A 188 8.75 -31.20 -24.14
CA LYS A 188 7.47 -31.92 -24.27
C LYS A 188 7.42 -33.16 -23.38
N LEU A 189 8.56 -33.83 -23.21
CA LEU A 189 8.70 -35.03 -22.38
C LEU A 189 8.85 -34.68 -20.89
N PHE A 190 9.53 -33.57 -20.61
CA PHE A 190 9.79 -33.06 -19.26
C PHE A 190 9.17 -31.68 -19.03
N PRO A 191 7.83 -31.55 -19.10
CA PRO A 191 7.16 -30.25 -18.90
C PRO A 191 7.39 -29.70 -17.49
N THR A 192 7.67 -30.59 -16.54
CA THR A 192 8.01 -30.26 -15.16
C THR A 192 9.42 -29.73 -14.98
N PHE A 193 10.32 -29.75 -15.99
CA PHE A 193 11.62 -29.09 -15.81
C PHE A 193 11.42 -27.58 -15.62
N GLY A 194 11.69 -27.10 -14.40
CA GLY A 194 11.61 -25.69 -14.05
C GLY A 194 12.78 -24.89 -14.63
N LYS A 195 12.77 -23.56 -14.44
CA LYS A 195 13.80 -22.64 -14.94
C LYS A 195 15.23 -23.07 -14.56
N VAL A 196 15.43 -23.46 -13.30
CA VAL A 196 16.74 -23.89 -12.78
C VAL A 196 17.25 -25.14 -13.49
N VAL A 197 16.41 -26.17 -13.63
CA VAL A 197 16.80 -27.43 -14.28
C VAL A 197 17.09 -27.20 -15.77
N ARG A 198 16.27 -26.39 -16.44
CA ARG A 198 16.51 -26.03 -17.85
C ARG A 198 17.83 -25.28 -18.02
N ALA A 199 18.13 -24.34 -17.12
CA ALA A 199 19.41 -23.64 -17.12
C ALA A 199 20.58 -24.61 -16.88
N TYR A 200 20.42 -25.57 -15.96
CA TYR A 200 21.42 -26.59 -15.68
C TYR A 200 21.68 -27.54 -16.86
N VAL A 201 20.62 -28.01 -17.53
CA VAL A 201 20.74 -28.82 -18.76
C VAL A 201 21.53 -28.08 -19.83
N ASN A 202 21.18 -26.81 -20.07
CA ASN A 202 21.88 -25.99 -21.06
C ASN A 202 23.34 -25.75 -20.67
N GLN A 203 23.62 -25.41 -19.41
CA GLN A 203 24.97 -25.21 -18.90
C GLN A 203 25.85 -26.45 -19.10
N ARG A 204 25.33 -27.65 -18.85
CA ARG A 204 26.08 -28.90 -19.06
C ARG A 204 26.32 -29.21 -20.52
N ALA A 205 25.34 -28.93 -21.38
CA ALA A 205 25.49 -29.08 -22.83
C ALA A 205 26.59 -28.14 -23.37
N GLU A 206 26.59 -26.88 -22.94
CA GLU A 206 27.62 -25.88 -23.26
C GLU A 206 29.01 -26.31 -22.77
N GLN A 207 29.12 -26.77 -21.52
CA GLN A 207 30.39 -27.26 -20.95
C GLN A 207 30.94 -28.49 -21.69
N ALA A 208 30.05 -29.35 -22.20
CA ALA A 208 30.44 -30.52 -22.99
C ALA A 208 30.67 -30.19 -24.47
N GLY A 209 30.41 -28.94 -24.91
CA GLY A 209 30.57 -28.52 -26.30
C GLY A 209 29.65 -29.25 -27.29
N LYS A 210 28.52 -29.79 -26.83
CA LYS A 210 27.57 -30.58 -27.65
C LYS A 210 26.13 -30.13 -27.41
N PRO A 211 25.21 -30.33 -28.37
CA PRO A 211 23.78 -30.10 -28.13
C PRO A 211 23.25 -31.01 -27.02
N VAL A 212 22.10 -30.65 -26.46
CA VAL A 212 21.39 -31.50 -25.50
C VAL A 212 21.07 -32.84 -26.17
N ASP A 213 21.49 -33.94 -25.54
CA ASP A 213 21.26 -35.29 -26.01
C ASP A 213 20.55 -36.14 -24.95
N TRP A 214 20.05 -37.30 -25.36
CA TRP A 214 19.31 -38.20 -24.49
C TRP A 214 20.12 -38.65 -23.26
N PRO A 215 21.40 -39.05 -23.38
CA PRO A 215 22.22 -39.41 -22.23
C PRO A 215 22.37 -38.29 -21.19
N LEU A 216 22.52 -37.03 -21.64
CA LEU A 216 22.56 -35.88 -20.73
C LEU A 216 21.24 -35.75 -19.96
N LEU A 217 20.10 -35.85 -20.64
CA LEU A 217 18.78 -35.76 -20.00
C LEU A 217 18.58 -36.87 -18.98
N GLN A 218 18.94 -38.12 -19.31
CA GLN A 218 18.89 -39.23 -18.37
C GLN A 218 19.76 -39.00 -17.13
N SER A 219 20.97 -38.45 -17.30
CA SER A 219 21.83 -38.12 -16.16
C SER A 219 21.21 -37.04 -15.26
N VAL A 220 20.58 -36.03 -15.83
CA VAL A 220 19.89 -34.98 -15.07
C VAL A 220 18.64 -35.53 -14.36
N VAL A 221 17.89 -36.43 -14.99
CA VAL A 221 16.75 -37.10 -14.32
C VAL A 221 17.25 -37.95 -13.15
N ALA A 222 18.35 -38.70 -13.32
CA ALA A 222 18.93 -39.48 -12.22
C ALA A 222 19.35 -38.59 -11.03
N GLU A 223 19.93 -37.41 -11.30
CA GLU A 223 20.24 -36.42 -10.26
C GLU A 223 18.98 -35.87 -9.57
N LEU A 224 17.87 -35.68 -10.30
CA LEU A 224 16.60 -35.22 -9.72
C LEU A 224 15.89 -36.29 -8.88
N GLU A 225 16.07 -37.56 -9.21
CA GLU A 225 15.54 -38.71 -8.44
C GLU A 225 16.37 -38.96 -7.16
N HIS A 226 17.66 -38.62 -7.18
CA HIS A 226 18.58 -38.71 -6.04
C HIS A 226 19.26 -37.37 -5.73
N PRO A 227 18.49 -36.34 -5.32
CA PRO A 227 18.99 -34.97 -5.30
C PRO A 227 19.83 -34.65 -4.06
N SER A 228 20.65 -33.61 -4.21
CA SER A 228 21.12 -32.83 -3.06
C SER A 228 20.25 -31.58 -2.92
N TYR A 229 19.81 -31.29 -1.69
CA TYR A 229 18.93 -30.14 -1.44
C TYR A 229 19.77 -28.89 -1.17
N ASN A 230 19.87 -28.00 -2.15
CA ASN A 230 20.76 -26.85 -2.10
C ASN A 230 19.97 -25.53 -2.11
N LEU A 231 20.20 -24.68 -1.13
CA LEU A 231 19.76 -23.28 -1.19
C LEU A 231 20.80 -22.48 -1.96
N VAL A 232 20.43 -21.95 -3.13
CA VAL A 232 21.33 -21.21 -4.03
C VAL A 232 20.82 -19.79 -4.26
N ARG A 233 21.67 -18.93 -4.83
CA ARG A 233 21.19 -17.71 -5.51
C ARG A 233 21.04 -17.98 -7.00
N PHE A 234 19.84 -17.78 -7.52
CA PHE A 234 19.53 -17.88 -8.94
C PHE A 234 18.79 -16.60 -9.37
N GLU A 235 19.30 -15.90 -10.39
CA GLU A 235 18.76 -14.59 -10.83
C GLU A 235 18.60 -13.59 -9.65
N HIS A 236 19.60 -13.53 -8.76
CA HIS A 236 19.63 -12.71 -7.52
C HIS A 236 18.57 -13.06 -6.44
N LYS A 237 17.78 -14.10 -6.64
CA LYS A 237 16.77 -14.57 -5.69
C LYS A 237 17.24 -15.86 -5.01
N PRO A 238 16.81 -16.10 -3.76
CA PRO A 238 17.02 -17.40 -3.14
C PRO A 238 16.16 -18.40 -3.91
N GLU A 239 16.71 -19.57 -4.19
CA GLU A 239 16.00 -20.66 -4.85
C GLU A 239 16.45 -21.99 -4.26
N LEU A 240 15.51 -22.90 -4.04
CA LEU A 240 15.83 -24.28 -3.66
C LEU A 240 16.14 -25.08 -4.93
N SER A 241 17.38 -25.52 -5.09
CA SER A 241 17.81 -26.35 -6.21
C SER A 241 18.00 -27.80 -5.80
N LEU A 242 17.64 -28.71 -6.72
CA LEU A 242 17.90 -30.15 -6.62
C LEU A 242 19.14 -30.58 -7.41
N VAL A 243 19.66 -29.67 -8.23
CA VAL A 243 20.82 -29.87 -9.10
C VAL A 243 21.92 -28.87 -8.74
N PRO A 244 23.20 -29.20 -8.95
CA PRO A 244 24.33 -28.33 -8.62
C PRO A 244 24.56 -27.26 -9.72
N ILE A 245 23.59 -26.34 -9.87
CA ILE A 245 23.63 -25.22 -10.84
C ILE A 245 24.67 -24.15 -10.51
N SER A 246 24.94 -23.96 -9.22
CA SER A 246 25.88 -22.98 -8.70
C SER A 246 26.34 -23.37 -7.30
N GLU A 247 27.31 -22.63 -6.75
CA GLU A 247 27.78 -22.84 -5.40
C GLU A 247 26.62 -22.67 -4.38
N PRO A 248 26.36 -23.67 -3.53
CA PRO A 248 25.27 -23.61 -2.57
C PRO A 248 25.61 -22.62 -1.44
N LEU A 249 24.63 -21.78 -1.09
CA LEU A 249 24.69 -21.01 0.16
C LEU A 249 24.62 -21.95 1.36
N ARG A 250 23.82 -23.01 1.24
CA ARG A 250 23.67 -24.08 2.22
C ARG A 250 23.13 -25.33 1.56
N THR A 251 23.54 -26.49 2.06
CA THR A 251 23.06 -27.81 1.64
C THR A 251 22.36 -28.50 2.81
N TYR A 252 21.30 -29.25 2.51
CA TYR A 252 20.48 -29.96 3.49
C TYR A 252 20.40 -31.44 3.15
N ALA A 253 20.20 -32.27 4.18
CA ALA A 253 20.02 -33.71 4.03
C ALA A 253 18.54 -34.11 3.86
N GLU A 254 17.61 -33.38 4.50
CA GLU A 254 16.18 -33.67 4.44
C GLU A 254 15.41 -32.65 3.58
N PRO A 255 14.42 -33.08 2.77
CA PRO A 255 13.63 -32.17 1.93
C PRO A 255 12.75 -31.22 2.74
N LEU A 256 12.26 -31.64 3.91
CA LEU A 256 11.41 -30.80 4.77
C LEU A 256 12.20 -29.61 5.35
N GLU A 257 13.41 -29.85 5.86
CA GLU A 257 14.30 -28.80 6.36
C GLU A 257 14.69 -27.83 5.22
N ALA A 258 14.99 -28.37 4.04
CA ALA A 258 15.32 -27.57 2.87
C ALA A 258 14.14 -26.66 2.44
N SER A 259 12.92 -27.21 2.45
CA SER A 259 11.69 -26.45 2.15
C SER A 259 11.48 -25.32 3.17
N SER A 260 11.57 -25.63 4.46
CA SER A 260 11.43 -24.66 5.55
C SER A 260 12.47 -23.54 5.46
N SER A 261 13.74 -23.88 5.26
CA SER A 261 14.80 -22.87 5.19
C SER A 261 14.69 -22.01 3.93
N PHE A 262 14.29 -22.58 2.80
CA PHE A 262 14.00 -21.82 1.59
C PHE A 262 12.81 -20.88 1.80
N TYR A 263 11.72 -21.35 2.42
CA TYR A 263 10.54 -20.54 2.75
C TYR A 263 10.92 -19.31 3.58
N ILE A 264 11.75 -19.49 4.62
CA ILE A 264 12.21 -18.41 5.50
C ILE A 264 13.08 -17.43 4.72
N SER A 265 14.04 -17.93 3.93
CA SER A 265 14.95 -17.11 3.12
C SER A 265 14.19 -16.26 2.08
N TYR A 266 13.25 -16.90 1.36
CA TYR A 266 12.44 -16.23 0.34
C TYR A 266 11.56 -15.14 0.95
N ASN A 267 10.85 -15.44 2.05
CA ASN A 267 10.00 -14.44 2.71
C ASN A 267 10.83 -13.30 3.33
N GLY A 268 12.00 -13.61 3.90
CA GLY A 268 12.94 -12.61 4.41
C GLY A 268 13.35 -11.61 3.32
N GLN A 269 13.80 -12.09 2.17
CA GLN A 269 14.23 -11.23 1.06
C GLN A 269 13.06 -10.46 0.44
N ASN A 270 11.91 -11.12 0.23
CA ASN A 270 10.73 -10.47 -0.36
C ASN A 270 10.19 -9.34 0.52
N ASN A 271 10.27 -9.47 1.86
CA ASN A 271 9.90 -8.41 2.78
C ASN A 271 10.81 -7.18 2.66
N VAL A 272 12.12 -7.38 2.49
CA VAL A 272 13.08 -6.29 2.26
C VAL A 272 12.79 -5.58 0.95
N GLU A 273 12.62 -6.35 -0.13
CA GLU A 273 12.33 -5.80 -1.46
C GLU A 273 11.03 -5.00 -1.47
N ARG A 274 9.98 -5.50 -0.80
CA ARG A 274 8.69 -4.82 -0.67
C ARG A 274 8.80 -3.52 0.13
N GLU A 275 9.36 -3.55 1.34
CA GLU A 275 9.51 -2.33 2.17
C GLU A 275 10.40 -1.29 1.47
N ARG A 276 11.49 -1.74 0.83
CA ARG A 276 12.36 -0.88 0.03
C ARG A 276 11.59 -0.24 -1.12
N GLY A 277 10.82 -1.03 -1.87
CA GLY A 277 9.99 -0.56 -2.97
C GLY A 277 8.94 0.47 -2.55
N GLU A 278 8.30 0.27 -1.39
CA GLU A 278 7.34 1.23 -0.83
C GLU A 278 7.98 2.58 -0.49
N VAL A 279 9.15 2.56 0.15
CA VAL A 279 9.90 3.77 0.51
C VAL A 279 10.41 4.48 -0.73
N LEU A 280 11.00 3.76 -1.68
CA LEU A 280 11.48 4.35 -2.94
C LEU A 280 10.32 4.98 -3.73
N ARG A 281 9.15 4.34 -3.77
CA ARG A 281 7.95 4.91 -4.41
C ARG A 281 7.47 6.17 -3.71
N LEU A 282 7.55 6.23 -2.38
CA LEU A 282 7.23 7.44 -1.62
C LEU A 282 8.22 8.57 -1.92
N LEU A 283 9.52 8.27 -1.95
CA LEU A 283 10.57 9.22 -2.31
C LEU A 283 10.40 9.74 -3.74
N ASP A 284 10.07 8.87 -4.70
CA ASP A 284 9.81 9.28 -6.09
C ASP A 284 8.60 10.22 -6.18
N LYS A 285 7.56 9.98 -5.38
CA LYS A 285 6.40 10.87 -5.31
C LYS A 285 6.75 12.23 -4.71
N ARG A 286 7.60 12.26 -3.67
CA ARG A 286 8.10 13.51 -3.08
C ARG A 286 9.00 14.27 -4.06
N LEU A 287 9.92 13.56 -4.72
CA LEU A 287 10.83 14.10 -5.73
C LEU A 287 10.07 14.78 -6.87
N LYS A 288 9.09 14.08 -7.48
CA LYS A 288 8.26 14.64 -8.55
C LYS A 288 7.51 15.90 -8.11
N ARG A 289 7.02 15.95 -6.86
CA ARG A 289 6.33 17.14 -6.33
C ARG A 289 7.30 18.30 -6.12
N ALA A 290 8.46 18.05 -5.52
CA ALA A 290 9.47 19.08 -5.29
C ALA A 290 9.99 19.65 -6.61
N GLN A 291 10.23 18.79 -7.62
CA GLN A 291 10.59 19.21 -8.98
C GLN A 291 9.51 20.06 -9.65
N ALA A 292 8.25 19.63 -9.61
CA ALA A 292 7.15 20.41 -10.19
C ALA A 292 6.97 21.79 -9.52
N GLN A 293 7.20 21.87 -8.20
CA GLN A 293 7.17 23.13 -7.46
C GLN A 293 8.36 24.03 -7.82
N LEU A 294 9.55 23.45 -7.95
CA LEU A 294 10.75 24.16 -8.39
C LEU A 294 10.54 24.75 -9.79
N ASP A 295 10.08 23.93 -10.75
CA ASP A 295 9.82 24.37 -12.12
C ASP A 295 8.76 25.50 -12.16
N ALA A 296 7.69 25.38 -11.38
CA ALA A 296 6.66 26.42 -11.30
C ALA A 296 7.21 27.74 -10.72
N ASN A 297 8.08 27.68 -9.72
CA ASN A 297 8.71 28.86 -9.14
C ASN A 297 9.71 29.51 -10.11
N LEU A 298 10.51 28.71 -10.83
CA LEU A 298 11.42 29.19 -11.86
C LEU A 298 10.65 29.86 -13.02
N GLN A 299 9.56 29.25 -13.48
CA GLN A 299 8.70 29.85 -14.51
C GLN A 299 8.07 31.17 -14.06
N ARG A 300 7.67 31.28 -12.78
CA ARG A 300 7.20 32.56 -12.21
C ARG A 300 8.27 33.64 -12.26
N LEU A 301 9.52 33.33 -11.92
CA LEU A 301 10.63 34.29 -12.03
C LEU A 301 10.87 34.71 -13.48
N ILE A 302 10.91 33.77 -14.43
CA ILE A 302 11.11 34.05 -15.85
C ILE A 302 10.00 34.97 -16.38
N SER A 303 8.73 34.61 -16.16
CA SER A 303 7.57 35.41 -16.61
C SER A 303 7.53 36.81 -16.01
N ARG A 304 8.22 37.02 -14.88
CA ARG A 304 8.30 38.32 -14.22
C ARG A 304 9.39 39.21 -14.80
N ASP A 305 10.50 38.63 -15.26
CA ASP A 305 11.57 39.36 -15.93
C ASP A 305 11.17 39.79 -17.36
N GLU A 306 10.03 39.31 -17.87
CA GLU A 306 9.45 39.76 -19.13
C GLU A 306 8.68 41.10 -18.98
N GLY A 307 9.39 42.22 -19.11
CA GLY A 307 8.78 43.55 -19.29
C GLY A 307 9.45 44.69 -18.51
N PRO A 308 8.91 45.93 -18.60
CA PRO A 308 9.37 47.05 -17.80
C PRO A 308 9.03 46.84 -16.32
N SER A 309 10.03 46.98 -15.44
CA SER A 309 9.81 46.82 -14.00
C SER A 309 8.90 47.93 -13.47
N HIS A 310 8.18 47.68 -12.37
CA HIS A 310 7.33 48.74 -11.78
C HIS A 310 8.16 49.93 -11.28
N GLU A 311 9.45 49.75 -10.99
CA GLU A 311 10.37 50.84 -10.69
C GLU A 311 10.68 51.69 -11.93
N GLU A 312 10.98 51.04 -13.07
CA GLU A 312 11.16 51.73 -14.36
C GLU A 312 9.89 52.50 -14.74
N LEU A 313 8.70 51.90 -14.60
CA LEU A 313 7.42 52.56 -14.87
C LEU A 313 7.19 53.77 -13.94
N GLY A 314 7.57 53.66 -12.66
CA GLY A 314 7.53 54.77 -11.71
C GLY A 314 8.46 55.92 -12.11
N ASN A 315 9.69 55.60 -12.52
CA ASN A 315 10.69 56.57 -12.96
C ASN A 315 10.29 57.26 -14.27
N LEU A 316 9.78 56.49 -15.24
CA LEU A 316 9.27 57.01 -16.51
C LEU A 316 8.09 57.96 -16.29
N LEU A 317 7.18 57.62 -15.39
CA LEU A 317 6.05 58.48 -15.03
C LEU A 317 6.51 59.76 -14.31
N MET A 318 7.49 59.66 -13.41
CA MET A 318 8.03 60.80 -12.67
C MET A 318 8.79 61.78 -13.58
N ALA A 319 9.57 61.27 -14.54
CA ALA A 319 10.30 62.08 -15.51
C ALA A 319 9.38 62.84 -16.48
N ASN A 320 8.22 62.25 -16.79
CA ASN A 320 7.25 62.81 -17.74
C ASN A 320 6.08 63.54 -17.06
N LEU A 321 6.17 63.88 -15.77
CA LEU A 321 5.06 64.57 -15.07
C LEU A 321 4.59 65.86 -15.75
N HIS A 322 5.52 66.59 -16.37
CA HIS A 322 5.25 67.85 -17.05
C HIS A 322 4.45 67.70 -18.36
N THR A 323 4.41 66.50 -18.94
CA THR A 323 3.63 66.21 -20.16
C THR A 323 2.21 65.74 -19.85
N ILE A 324 1.90 65.53 -18.57
CA ILE A 324 0.57 65.09 -18.10
C ILE A 324 -0.28 66.31 -17.80
N ASP A 325 -1.24 66.58 -18.68
CA ASP A 325 -2.11 67.74 -18.59
C ASP A 325 -3.16 67.54 -17.48
N VAL A 326 -2.82 67.89 -16.23
CA VAL A 326 -3.72 67.74 -15.06
C VAL A 326 -4.12 69.11 -14.54
N ARG A 327 -5.38 69.47 -14.74
CA ARG A 327 -5.97 70.68 -14.15
C ARG A 327 -6.01 70.55 -12.61
N PRO A 328 -5.95 71.64 -11.83
CA PRO A 328 -6.12 71.59 -10.38
C PRO A 328 -7.44 70.90 -10.00
N GLY A 329 -7.38 69.77 -9.29
CA GLY A 329 -8.56 68.94 -8.97
C GLY A 329 -9.01 67.97 -10.07
N GLY A 330 -8.26 67.85 -11.17
CA GLY A 330 -8.53 66.96 -12.29
C GLY A 330 -8.08 65.51 -12.06
N ARG A 331 -8.73 64.58 -12.77
CA ARG A 331 -8.39 63.14 -12.78
C ARG A 331 -7.17 62.89 -13.67
N SER A 332 -6.35 61.89 -13.32
CA SER A 332 -5.31 61.40 -14.25
C SER A 332 -5.91 60.71 -15.48
N PRO A 333 -5.25 60.77 -16.65
CA PRO A 333 -5.67 59.98 -17.81
C PRO A 333 -5.53 58.49 -17.51
N GLU A 334 -6.39 57.63 -18.08
CA GLU A 334 -6.33 56.17 -17.83
C GLU A 334 -5.03 55.51 -18.32
N THR A 335 -4.43 56.09 -19.36
CA THR A 335 -3.15 55.63 -19.93
C THR A 335 -2.32 56.82 -20.40
N ILE A 336 -0.99 56.70 -20.33
CA ILE A 336 -0.05 57.63 -20.97
C ILE A 336 1.02 56.87 -21.74
N THR A 337 1.37 57.35 -22.92
CA THR A 337 2.50 56.84 -23.70
C THR A 337 3.68 57.78 -23.52
N VAL A 338 4.80 57.25 -23.01
CA VAL A 338 6.03 58.01 -22.75
C VAL A 338 7.22 57.35 -23.45
N ALA A 339 8.25 58.13 -23.77
CA ALA A 339 9.49 57.59 -24.30
C ALA A 339 10.24 56.81 -23.20
N ASP A 340 10.57 55.56 -23.49
CA ASP A 340 11.33 54.70 -22.59
C ASP A 340 12.84 54.96 -22.72
N PHE A 341 13.36 55.82 -21.85
CA PHE A 341 14.79 56.13 -21.81
C PHE A 341 15.67 54.95 -21.37
N TYR A 342 15.10 53.84 -20.88
CA TYR A 342 15.83 52.59 -20.64
C TYR A 342 15.97 51.73 -21.90
N ARG A 343 15.15 51.95 -22.94
CA ARG A 343 15.05 51.09 -24.13
C ARG A 343 15.06 51.89 -25.45
N ASN A 344 16.03 52.80 -25.60
CA ASN A 344 16.25 53.62 -26.82
C ASN A 344 15.02 54.45 -27.22
N ASP A 345 14.37 55.10 -26.25
CA ASP A 345 13.21 56.00 -26.44
C ASP A 345 12.01 55.36 -27.16
N LYS A 346 11.91 54.03 -27.13
CA LYS A 346 10.71 53.34 -27.64
C LYS A 346 9.48 53.76 -26.81
N PRO A 347 8.33 54.00 -27.45
CA PRO A 347 7.13 54.40 -26.74
C PRO A 347 6.62 53.26 -25.84
N VAL A 348 6.49 53.51 -24.54
CA VAL A 348 5.91 52.60 -23.55
C VAL A 348 4.61 53.20 -23.01
N THR A 349 3.57 52.37 -22.94
CA THR A 349 2.26 52.79 -22.43
C THR A 349 2.11 52.39 -20.95
N ILE A 350 1.91 53.38 -20.09
CA ILE A 350 1.75 53.24 -18.63
C ILE A 350 0.26 53.43 -18.28
N ARG A 351 -0.30 52.53 -17.47
CA ARG A 351 -1.70 52.63 -16.99
C ARG A 351 -1.76 53.40 -15.67
N LEU A 352 -2.63 54.39 -15.57
CA LEU A 352 -2.79 55.19 -14.36
C LEU A 352 -4.20 55.00 -13.79
N LYS A 353 -4.34 55.16 -12.48
CA LYS A 353 -5.66 55.26 -11.85
C LYS A 353 -6.16 56.69 -11.95
N PRO A 354 -7.33 56.94 -12.58
CA PRO A 354 -7.86 58.30 -12.75
C PRO A 354 -8.13 59.04 -11.44
N GLU A 355 -8.47 58.30 -10.38
CA GLU A 355 -8.79 58.84 -9.05
C GLU A 355 -7.57 59.40 -8.30
N LEU A 356 -6.36 59.11 -8.76
CA LEU A 356 -5.11 59.50 -8.11
C LEU A 356 -4.38 60.54 -8.94
N SER A 357 -3.60 61.41 -8.27
CA SER A 357 -2.70 62.32 -8.98
C SER A 357 -1.58 61.53 -9.68
N PRO A 358 -0.92 62.09 -10.71
CA PRO A 358 0.20 61.42 -11.37
C PRO A 358 1.34 61.05 -10.42
N GLN A 359 1.62 61.91 -9.44
CA GLN A 359 2.62 61.67 -8.39
C GLN A 359 2.20 60.49 -7.48
N ARG A 360 0.92 60.39 -7.11
CA ARG A 360 0.38 59.27 -6.32
C ARG A 360 0.32 57.96 -7.13
N ASN A 361 0.13 58.04 -8.45
CA ASN A 361 0.26 56.89 -9.35
C ASN A 361 1.72 56.39 -9.38
N ALA A 362 2.70 57.28 -9.48
CA ALA A 362 4.12 56.90 -9.40
C ALA A 362 4.48 56.28 -8.03
N GLU A 363 3.98 56.84 -6.93
CA GLU A 363 4.15 56.27 -5.59
C GLU A 363 3.56 54.85 -5.48
N MET A 364 2.44 54.57 -6.16
CA MET A 364 1.87 53.22 -6.24
C MET A 364 2.79 52.25 -6.99
N TYR A 365 3.40 52.70 -8.08
CA TYR A 365 4.38 51.92 -8.85
C TYR A 365 5.62 51.58 -8.01
N TYR A 366 6.15 52.52 -7.23
CA TYR A 366 7.23 52.25 -6.28
C TYR A 366 6.82 51.28 -5.17
N ARG A 367 5.60 51.40 -4.63
CA ARG A 367 5.08 50.47 -3.63
C ARG A 367 4.91 49.05 -4.19
N LYS A 368 4.48 48.92 -5.45
CA LYS A 368 4.41 47.64 -6.16
C LYS A 368 5.79 47.01 -6.33
N SER A 369 6.78 47.78 -6.82
CA SER A 369 8.18 47.32 -6.91
C SER A 369 8.73 46.80 -5.58
N LYS A 370 8.47 47.52 -4.47
CA LYS A 370 8.89 47.06 -3.13
C LYS A 370 8.24 45.73 -2.72
N ASN A 371 6.95 45.56 -2.99
CA ASN A 371 6.24 44.31 -2.70
C ASN A 371 6.73 43.16 -3.60
N GLU A 372 7.03 43.44 -4.87
CA GLU A 372 7.58 42.48 -5.83
C GLU A 372 8.96 41.98 -5.42
N ARG A 373 9.79 42.83 -4.82
CA ARG A 373 11.08 42.39 -4.28
C ARG A 373 10.90 41.38 -3.15
N ILE A 374 9.98 41.65 -2.23
CA ILE A 374 9.66 40.73 -1.12
C ILE A 374 9.13 39.38 -1.66
N GLU A 375 8.28 39.43 -2.68
CA GLU A 375 7.77 38.22 -3.33
C GLU A 375 8.90 37.41 -3.99
N VAL A 376 9.85 38.08 -4.67
CA VAL A 376 11.00 37.41 -5.28
C VAL A 376 11.94 36.80 -4.26
N ASP A 377 12.25 37.53 -3.19
CA ASP A 377 13.07 37.00 -2.10
C ASP A 377 12.43 35.71 -1.54
N HIS A 378 11.11 35.73 -1.35
CA HIS A 378 10.37 34.54 -0.92
C HIS A 378 10.40 33.40 -1.96
N ILE A 379 10.28 33.69 -3.25
CA ILE A 379 10.37 32.67 -4.31
C ILE A 379 11.79 32.06 -4.34
N HIS A 380 12.84 32.86 -4.19
CA HIS A 380 14.22 32.36 -4.10
C HIS A 380 14.45 31.47 -2.87
N GLU A 381 13.93 31.86 -1.70
CA GLU A 381 13.95 31.01 -0.50
C GLU A 381 13.26 29.67 -0.76
N GLN A 382 12.08 29.68 -1.40
CA GLN A 382 11.36 28.47 -1.77
C GLN A 382 12.17 27.60 -2.74
N ILE A 383 12.81 28.20 -3.76
CA ILE A 383 13.68 27.48 -4.71
C ILE A 383 14.82 26.79 -3.97
N ALA A 384 15.57 27.51 -3.14
CA ALA A 384 16.70 26.96 -2.39
C ALA A 384 16.27 25.80 -1.46
N MET A 385 15.11 25.96 -0.79
CA MET A 385 14.53 24.89 0.03
C MET A 385 14.18 23.65 -0.82
N ARG A 386 13.55 23.82 -1.99
CA ARG A 386 13.18 22.71 -2.88
C ARG A 386 14.42 22.01 -3.46
N GLU A 387 15.45 22.75 -3.85
CA GLU A 387 16.71 22.18 -4.36
C GLU A 387 17.40 21.32 -3.29
N THR A 388 17.46 21.81 -2.06
CA THR A 388 17.99 21.06 -0.91
C THR A 388 17.18 19.79 -0.66
N GLU A 389 15.83 19.87 -0.70
CA GLU A 389 14.96 18.70 -0.57
C GLU A 389 15.22 17.67 -1.68
N ILE A 390 15.35 18.11 -2.94
CA ILE A 390 15.64 17.24 -4.09
C ILE A 390 16.99 16.54 -3.91
N ALA A 391 18.02 17.27 -3.48
CA ALA A 391 19.35 16.71 -3.24
C ALA A 391 19.32 15.66 -2.13
N GLN A 392 18.63 15.93 -1.02
CA GLN A 392 18.46 14.99 0.08
C GLN A 392 17.72 13.72 -0.36
N ILE A 393 16.60 13.86 -1.08
CA ILE A 393 15.85 12.71 -1.58
C ILE A 393 16.71 11.84 -2.51
N LYS A 394 17.53 12.44 -3.37
CA LYS A 394 18.46 11.69 -4.23
C LYS A 394 19.53 10.94 -3.42
N ALA A 395 20.09 11.57 -2.40
CA ALA A 395 21.05 10.94 -1.50
C ALA A 395 20.42 9.75 -0.74
N ASP A 396 19.22 9.92 -0.20
CA ASP A 396 18.50 8.86 0.53
C ASP A 396 18.22 7.65 -0.38
N ARG A 397 17.82 7.90 -1.65
CA ARG A 397 17.62 6.81 -2.63
C ARG A 397 18.89 6.02 -2.87
N ALA A 398 20.02 6.71 -3.07
CA ALA A 398 21.31 6.06 -3.35
C ALA A 398 21.78 5.15 -2.20
N VAL A 399 21.40 5.47 -0.95
CA VAL A 399 21.70 4.63 0.21
C VAL A 399 20.72 3.48 0.36
N ILE A 400 19.42 3.71 0.11
CA ILE A 400 18.36 2.71 0.32
C ILE A 400 18.38 1.60 -0.72
N GLU A 401 18.65 1.94 -1.97
CA GLU A 401 18.63 1.02 -3.10
C GLU A 401 19.50 -0.24 -2.90
N PRO A 402 20.77 -0.15 -2.45
CA PRO A 402 21.61 -1.32 -2.22
C PRO A 402 21.30 -2.13 -0.95
N ILE A 403 20.48 -1.64 -0.02
CA ILE A 403 20.23 -2.33 1.26
C ILE A 403 19.51 -3.66 1.04
N GLN A 404 20.10 -4.74 1.59
CA GLN A 404 19.55 -6.11 1.53
C GLN A 404 19.03 -6.60 2.88
N SER A 405 19.32 -5.89 3.97
CA SER A 405 18.92 -6.25 5.33
C SER A 405 17.72 -5.43 5.80
N LEU A 406 16.67 -6.12 6.26
CA LEU A 406 15.46 -5.47 6.78
C LEU A 406 15.76 -4.57 7.99
N LYS A 407 16.68 -5.02 8.85
CA LYS A 407 17.08 -4.29 10.06
C LYS A 407 17.79 -2.99 9.71
N GLU A 408 18.70 -3.04 8.74
CA GLU A 408 19.42 -1.86 8.25
C GLU A 408 18.48 -0.88 7.56
N LEU A 409 17.59 -1.39 6.71
CA LEU A 409 16.58 -0.59 6.01
C LEU A 409 15.69 0.17 7.01
N ARG A 410 15.11 -0.54 7.99
CA ARG A 410 14.25 0.06 9.02
C ARG A 410 15.01 1.04 9.91
N LYS A 411 16.28 0.76 10.22
CA LYS A 411 17.14 1.69 10.97
C LYS A 411 17.32 3.00 10.19
N TYR A 412 17.65 2.91 8.91
CA TYR A 412 17.84 4.08 8.04
C TYR A 412 16.55 4.90 7.90
N ILE A 413 15.43 4.24 7.60
CA ILE A 413 14.10 4.87 7.51
C ILE A 413 13.76 5.66 8.77
N LYS A 414 14.02 5.08 9.95
CA LYS A 414 13.73 5.71 11.24
C LYS A 414 14.67 6.89 11.52
N GLN A 415 15.95 6.75 11.21
CA GLN A 415 16.94 7.81 11.40
C GLN A 415 16.66 9.03 10.52
N HIS A 416 16.19 8.81 9.29
CA HIS A 416 15.92 9.85 8.30
C HIS A 416 14.44 10.24 8.21
N THR A 417 13.56 9.70 9.07
CA THR A 417 12.14 10.06 9.16
C THR A 417 11.40 9.95 7.80
N LEU A 418 11.73 8.92 7.02
CA LEU A 418 11.29 8.82 5.62
C LEU A 418 9.82 8.40 5.47
N LEU A 419 9.32 7.61 6.42
CA LEU A 419 7.94 7.09 6.44
C LEU A 419 6.97 7.93 7.26
N ASP A 420 7.47 8.83 8.11
CA ASP A 420 6.60 9.73 8.84
C ASP A 420 6.01 10.73 7.86
N VAL A 421 4.79 10.42 7.41
CA VAL A 421 3.75 11.40 7.14
C VAL A 421 3.22 11.90 8.49
N ALA A 422 4.13 12.28 9.40
CA ALA A 422 3.77 13.19 10.46
C ALA A 422 3.41 14.47 9.71
N THR A 423 2.12 14.76 9.71
CA THR A 423 1.53 15.93 9.11
C THR A 423 1.93 17.10 10.00
N THR A 424 3.19 17.48 10.02
CA THR A 424 3.65 18.77 10.54
C THR A 424 3.42 19.80 9.45
N THR A 425 2.16 19.88 9.00
CA THR A 425 1.67 21.07 8.32
C THR A 425 1.26 21.99 9.46
N ASP A 426 1.88 23.17 9.50
CA ASP A 426 1.58 24.22 10.46
C ASP A 426 0.03 24.41 10.55
N PRO A 427 -0.60 24.46 11.74
CA PRO A 427 -2.07 24.53 11.85
C PRO A 427 -2.71 25.69 11.08
N THR A 428 -1.93 26.74 10.79
CA THR A 428 -2.26 27.91 9.96
C THR A 428 -2.47 27.57 8.47
N GLU A 429 -1.80 26.54 7.94
CA GLU A 429 -2.00 26.10 6.56
C GLU A 429 -3.24 25.18 6.43
N LEU A 430 -3.56 24.41 7.48
CA LEU A 430 -4.66 23.44 7.49
C LEU A 430 -6.04 24.09 7.58
N PHE A 431 -6.19 25.18 8.35
CA PHE A 431 -7.48 25.83 8.59
C PHE A 431 -7.38 27.32 8.30
N LYS A 432 -8.48 27.94 7.86
CA LYS A 432 -8.58 29.41 7.88
C LYS A 432 -8.93 29.83 9.30
N GLU A 433 -8.11 30.68 9.91
CA GLU A 433 -8.33 31.19 11.27
C GLU A 433 -8.79 32.65 11.21
N VAL A 434 -9.82 32.98 11.97
CA VAL A 434 -10.40 34.33 12.10
C VAL A 434 -10.53 34.63 13.59
N ILE A 435 -10.00 35.78 14.03
CA ILE A 435 -10.17 36.24 15.41
C ILE A 435 -11.27 37.30 15.42
N TYR A 436 -12.32 37.10 16.23
CA TYR A 436 -13.44 38.02 16.36
C TYR A 436 -13.83 38.16 17.84
N GLU A 437 -13.86 39.40 18.34
CA GLU A 437 -14.09 39.72 19.77
C GLU A 437 -13.21 38.90 20.73
N GLY A 438 -11.99 38.59 20.28
CA GLY A 438 -11.03 37.76 20.99
C GLY A 438 -11.27 36.25 20.89
N PHE A 439 -12.36 35.76 20.32
CA PHE A 439 -12.55 34.33 20.09
C PHE A 439 -11.88 33.89 18.79
N THR A 440 -11.25 32.72 18.83
CA THR A 440 -10.63 32.10 17.65
C THR A 440 -11.66 31.23 16.93
N ILE A 441 -11.95 31.56 15.68
CA ILE A 441 -12.84 30.81 14.78
C ILE A 441 -11.98 30.10 13.74
N ARG A 442 -12.14 28.78 13.61
CA ARG A 442 -11.43 27.96 12.61
C ARG A 442 -12.39 27.40 11.58
N ILE A 443 -12.01 27.47 10.31
CA ILE A 443 -12.83 27.06 9.18
C ILE A 443 -12.05 26.02 8.37
N GLY A 444 -12.66 24.85 8.14
CA GLY A 444 -12.08 23.83 7.27
C GLY A 444 -12.16 24.21 5.79
N LYS A 445 -11.06 24.01 5.05
CA LYS A 445 -10.94 24.39 3.62
C LYS A 445 -11.50 23.34 2.65
N ASN A 446 -11.57 22.07 3.07
CA ASN A 446 -12.05 20.93 2.27
C ASN A 446 -12.54 19.80 3.21
N ALA A 447 -13.10 18.73 2.64
CA ALA A 447 -13.68 17.61 3.40
C ALA A 447 -12.68 16.92 4.36
N LYS A 448 -11.43 16.73 3.92
CA LYS A 448 -10.36 16.16 4.75
C LYS A 448 -9.98 17.07 5.92
N ASN A 449 -9.90 18.38 5.67
CA ASN A 449 -9.63 19.37 6.71
C ASN A 449 -10.82 19.51 7.67
N ASN A 450 -12.06 19.38 7.19
CA ASN A 450 -13.25 19.38 8.04
C ASN A 450 -13.22 18.23 9.06
N ASP A 451 -12.88 17.02 8.60
CA ASP A 451 -12.69 15.87 9.48
C ASP A 451 -11.58 16.10 10.49
N LEU A 452 -10.42 16.56 10.01
CA LEU A 452 -9.26 16.80 10.85
C LEU A 452 -9.57 17.86 11.91
N LEU A 453 -10.22 18.96 11.51
CA LEU A 453 -10.67 20.03 12.39
C LEU A 453 -11.58 19.48 13.48
N THR A 454 -12.60 18.72 13.07
CA THR A 454 -13.64 18.19 13.97
C THR A 454 -13.06 17.12 14.89
N GLN A 455 -12.23 16.20 14.41
CA GLN A 455 -11.77 15.07 15.22
C GLN A 455 -10.55 15.37 16.09
N ARG A 456 -9.56 16.10 15.56
CA ARG A 456 -8.25 16.25 16.22
C ARG A 456 -8.00 17.64 16.78
N TYR A 457 -8.56 18.68 16.17
CA TYR A 457 -8.28 20.07 16.52
C TYR A 457 -9.43 20.76 17.22
N THR A 458 -10.42 20.04 17.76
CA THR A 458 -11.59 20.58 18.46
C THR A 458 -11.81 19.82 19.77
N TYR A 459 -12.00 20.54 20.87
CA TYR A 459 -12.26 19.99 22.19
C TYR A 459 -13.75 19.88 22.48
N LYS A 460 -14.14 19.15 23.54
CA LYS A 460 -15.54 18.78 23.84
C LYS A 460 -16.48 19.97 23.99
N ASP A 461 -15.99 21.09 24.53
CA ASP A 461 -16.77 22.29 24.82
C ASP A 461 -16.61 23.40 23.77
N ASP A 462 -15.82 23.17 22.72
CA ASP A 462 -15.79 24.05 21.56
C ASP A 462 -17.15 23.98 20.83
N LEU A 463 -17.56 25.10 20.23
CA LEU A 463 -18.81 25.18 19.48
C LEU A 463 -18.56 24.82 18.01
N TRP A 464 -19.31 23.86 17.49
CA TRP A 464 -19.24 23.41 16.10
C TRP A 464 -20.45 23.95 15.32
N LEU A 465 -20.20 24.43 14.09
CA LEU A 465 -21.19 25.03 13.22
C LEU A 465 -21.08 24.51 11.79
N HIS A 466 -22.24 24.35 11.14
CA HIS A 466 -22.33 23.89 9.75
C HIS A 466 -23.69 24.26 9.12
N ALA A 467 -23.71 24.54 7.81
CA ALA A 467 -24.94 24.89 7.10
C ALA A 467 -25.88 23.67 6.97
N ARG A 468 -27.14 23.81 7.42
CA ARG A 468 -28.07 22.70 7.52
C ARG A 468 -28.43 22.11 6.15
N ASP A 469 -28.47 20.78 6.05
CA ASP A 469 -28.88 19.99 4.88
C ASP A 469 -28.08 20.24 3.58
N VAL A 470 -26.89 20.83 3.67
CA VAL A 470 -26.05 21.11 2.49
C VAL A 470 -24.57 20.83 2.75
N SER A 471 -23.81 20.60 1.67
CA SER A 471 -22.35 20.54 1.78
C SER A 471 -21.77 21.93 2.08
N GLY A 472 -20.85 21.99 3.04
CA GLY A 472 -20.18 23.22 3.45
C GLY A 472 -19.01 22.95 4.38
N SER A 473 -18.27 24.00 4.72
CA SER A 473 -17.15 23.93 5.67
C SER A 473 -17.62 23.69 7.10
N HIS A 474 -16.84 22.93 7.86
CA HIS A 474 -17.01 22.87 9.31
C HIS A 474 -16.37 24.11 9.92
N VAL A 475 -17.10 24.81 10.77
CA VAL A 475 -16.63 26.01 11.48
C VAL A 475 -16.64 25.73 12.97
N VAL A 476 -15.57 26.11 13.66
CA VAL A 476 -15.41 25.85 15.10
C VAL A 476 -15.02 27.13 15.82
N ILE A 477 -15.74 27.45 16.89
CA ILE A 477 -15.39 28.52 17.82
C ILE A 477 -14.66 27.89 19.01
N LYS A 478 -13.45 28.36 19.27
CA LYS A 478 -12.65 27.89 20.40
C LYS A 478 -13.19 28.37 21.74
N TYR A 479 -13.45 27.43 22.63
CA TYR A 479 -13.84 27.72 23.99
C TYR A 479 -12.74 28.48 24.74
N ARG A 480 -13.15 29.44 25.55
CA ARG A 480 -12.29 30.19 26.46
C ARG A 480 -12.81 30.01 27.87
N ALA A 481 -11.96 29.54 28.77
CA ALA A 481 -12.32 29.31 30.17
C ALA A 481 -12.90 30.59 30.81
N GLY A 482 -14.06 30.47 31.44
CA GLY A 482 -14.70 31.56 32.17
C GLY A 482 -15.44 32.60 31.32
N LYS A 483 -15.56 32.42 30.00
CA LYS A 483 -16.35 33.31 29.13
C LYS A 483 -17.42 32.53 28.35
N PRO A 484 -18.72 32.86 28.48
CA PRO A 484 -19.75 32.30 27.60
C PRO A 484 -19.54 32.80 26.17
N PHE A 485 -20.03 32.05 25.18
CA PHE A 485 -20.00 32.48 23.78
C PHE A 485 -21.01 33.63 23.57
N PRO A 486 -20.55 34.85 23.21
CA PRO A 486 -21.47 35.95 22.89
C PRO A 486 -22.30 35.62 21.64
N LYS A 487 -23.55 36.07 21.60
CA LYS A 487 -24.43 35.87 20.43
C LYS A 487 -23.81 36.42 19.14
N THR A 488 -23.15 37.57 19.23
CA THR A 488 -22.41 38.22 18.13
C THR A 488 -21.33 37.31 17.53
N VAL A 489 -20.59 36.58 18.36
CA VAL A 489 -19.54 35.65 17.91
C VAL A 489 -20.15 34.41 17.25
N ILE A 490 -21.25 33.88 17.79
CA ILE A 490 -21.98 32.75 17.21
C ILE A 490 -22.57 33.14 15.86
N GLU A 491 -23.21 34.31 15.77
CA GLU A 491 -23.74 34.86 14.53
C GLU A 491 -22.62 35.03 13.49
N ARG A 492 -21.48 35.61 13.86
CA ARG A 492 -20.35 35.78 12.93
C ARG A 492 -19.79 34.45 12.43
N ALA A 493 -19.66 33.46 13.31
CA ALA A 493 -19.23 32.12 12.91
C ALA A 493 -20.25 31.43 12.00
N ALA A 494 -21.55 31.65 12.24
CA ALA A 494 -22.62 31.14 11.41
C ALA A 494 -22.65 31.81 10.02
N GLU A 495 -22.45 33.13 9.94
CA GLU A 495 -22.29 33.85 8.66
C GLU A 495 -21.16 33.23 7.81
N LEU A 496 -20.03 32.92 8.44
CA LEU A 496 -18.88 32.28 7.82
C LEU A 496 -19.18 30.84 7.38
N ALA A 497 -19.92 30.07 8.18
CA ALA A 497 -20.34 28.72 7.81
C ALA A 497 -21.29 28.75 6.60
N ALA A 498 -22.24 29.68 6.59
CA ALA A 498 -23.15 29.89 5.47
C ALA A 498 -22.41 30.34 4.20
N TRP A 499 -21.46 31.28 4.33
CA TRP A 499 -20.64 31.77 3.21
C TRP A 499 -19.79 30.68 2.57
N ASN A 500 -19.24 29.75 3.36
CA ASN A 500 -18.43 28.63 2.89
C ASN A 500 -19.27 27.36 2.64
N SER A 501 -20.54 27.53 2.26
CA SER A 501 -21.46 26.42 1.94
C SER A 501 -22.10 26.60 0.55
N LYS A 502 -22.85 25.59 0.10
CA LYS A 502 -23.69 25.71 -1.10
C LYS A 502 -24.79 26.76 -0.99
N ARG A 503 -25.14 27.21 0.23
CA ARG A 503 -26.17 28.24 0.50
C ARG A 503 -25.59 29.65 0.61
N ARG A 504 -24.43 29.92 0.01
CA ARG A 504 -23.78 31.24 0.02
C ARG A 504 -24.65 32.35 -0.58
N THR A 505 -25.54 32.01 -1.52
CA THR A 505 -26.41 32.97 -2.22
C THR A 505 -27.79 33.13 -1.57
N ASP A 506 -28.07 32.39 -0.51
CA ASP A 506 -29.39 32.43 0.14
C ASP A 506 -29.56 33.74 0.92
N SER A 507 -30.77 34.30 0.89
CA SER A 507 -31.08 35.52 1.67
C SER A 507 -30.99 35.26 3.18
N LEU A 508 -31.34 34.05 3.61
CA LEU A 508 -31.28 33.60 5.00
C LEU A 508 -30.97 32.10 5.01
N CYS A 509 -29.84 31.73 5.59
CA CYS A 509 -29.35 30.36 5.65
C CYS A 509 -29.47 29.81 7.08
N PRO A 510 -30.11 28.65 7.29
CA PRO A 510 -30.10 27.97 8.57
C PRO A 510 -28.75 27.28 8.81
N VAL A 511 -28.13 27.59 9.94
CA VAL A 511 -26.85 27.05 10.37
C VAL A 511 -27.04 26.31 11.69
N ILE A 512 -26.61 25.06 11.70
CA ILE A 512 -26.56 24.24 12.91
C ILE A 512 -25.46 24.77 13.81
N VAL A 513 -25.75 24.86 15.11
CA VAL A 513 -24.83 25.23 16.18
C VAL A 513 -24.93 24.17 17.27
N THR A 514 -23.82 23.53 17.62
CA THR A 514 -23.82 22.54 18.70
C THR A 514 -22.45 22.37 19.33
N PRO A 515 -22.36 22.10 20.65
CA PRO A 515 -21.10 21.69 21.25
C PRO A 515 -20.52 20.44 20.58
N ARG A 516 -19.20 20.43 20.39
CA ARG A 516 -18.50 19.34 19.70
C ARG A 516 -18.81 17.95 20.27
N LYS A 517 -19.05 17.81 21.58
CA LYS A 517 -19.40 16.54 22.23
C LYS A 517 -20.65 15.84 21.67
N PHE A 518 -21.54 16.57 21.00
CA PHE A 518 -22.73 16.01 20.35
C PHE A 518 -22.54 15.69 18.86
N VAL A 519 -21.35 15.91 18.32
CA VAL A 519 -20.99 15.55 16.95
C VAL A 519 -20.20 14.24 16.97
N ARG A 520 -20.51 13.27 16.13
CA ARG A 520 -19.81 11.98 16.06
C ARG A 520 -19.53 11.59 14.62
N LYS A 521 -18.44 10.85 14.41
CA LYS A 521 -18.12 10.23 13.13
C LYS A 521 -17.95 8.73 13.31
N PRO A 522 -19.02 7.93 13.10
CA PRO A 522 -18.94 6.48 13.06
C PRO A 522 -17.92 5.97 12.03
N LYS A 523 -17.34 4.79 12.27
CA LYS A 523 -16.46 4.12 11.31
C LYS A 523 -17.27 3.79 10.04
N GLY A 524 -16.74 4.16 8.88
CA GLY A 524 -17.36 3.89 7.57
C GLY A 524 -17.99 5.10 6.87
N LEU A 525 -18.15 6.25 7.55
CA LEU A 525 -18.61 7.48 6.89
C LEU A 525 -17.52 8.15 6.04
N ALA A 526 -17.94 8.75 4.94
CA ALA A 526 -17.07 9.47 4.02
C ALA A 526 -16.37 10.67 4.68
N GLU A 527 -15.34 11.21 4.03
CA GLU A 527 -14.63 12.37 4.56
C GLU A 527 -15.57 13.59 4.66
N GLY A 528 -15.56 14.28 5.80
CA GLY A 528 -16.42 15.41 6.12
C GLY A 528 -17.83 15.06 6.61
N GLN A 529 -18.24 13.79 6.58
CA GLN A 529 -19.56 13.39 7.10
C GLN A 529 -19.55 13.17 8.61
N VAL A 530 -20.55 13.73 9.29
CA VAL A 530 -20.74 13.64 10.74
C VAL A 530 -22.22 13.40 11.07
N VAL A 531 -22.47 12.77 12.21
CA VAL A 531 -23.78 12.58 12.82
C VAL A 531 -23.89 13.52 14.00
N ILE A 532 -25.02 14.20 14.13
CA ILE A 532 -25.28 15.21 15.17
C ILE A 532 -26.40 14.68 16.07
N GLU A 533 -26.15 14.60 17.37
CA GLU A 533 -27.13 14.09 18.36
C GLU A 533 -28.05 15.18 18.89
N LYS A 534 -27.55 16.42 18.98
CA LYS A 534 -28.29 17.60 19.41
C LYS A 534 -27.87 18.80 18.58
N GLU A 535 -28.83 19.57 18.10
CA GLU A 535 -28.59 20.77 17.31
C GLU A 535 -29.50 21.92 17.76
N ASP A 536 -28.92 23.12 17.84
CA ASP A 536 -29.65 24.37 17.76
C ASP A 536 -29.47 24.93 16.35
N VAL A 537 -30.44 25.70 15.85
CA VAL A 537 -30.38 26.30 14.50
C VAL A 537 -30.48 27.81 14.61
N VAL A 538 -29.53 28.51 13.99
CA VAL A 538 -29.51 29.97 13.88
C VAL A 538 -29.67 30.34 12.41
N LEU A 539 -30.49 31.35 12.15
CA LEU A 539 -30.76 31.88 10.82
C LEU A 539 -29.90 33.11 10.58
N VAL A 540 -29.05 33.08 9.54
CA VAL A 540 -28.09 34.16 9.24
C VAL A 540 -28.03 34.51 7.76
N VAL A 541 -27.61 35.73 7.46
CA VAL A 541 -27.29 36.16 6.09
C VAL A 541 -25.83 35.78 5.79
N PRO A 542 -25.52 35.03 4.71
CA PRO A 542 -24.14 34.65 4.39
C PRO A 542 -23.24 35.88 4.18
N LYS A 543 -22.14 35.98 4.95
CA LYS A 543 -21.12 37.04 4.79
C LYS A 543 -19.70 36.48 4.98
N GLY A 544 -18.80 36.86 4.07
CA GLY A 544 -17.41 36.36 3.99
C GLY A 544 -16.43 36.90 5.01
#